data_AF-A0A2R7YYQ2-F1
#
_entry.id   AF-A0A2R7YYQ2-F1
#
_cell.length_a   1.000
_cell.length_b   1.000
_cell.length_c   1.000
_cell.angle_alpha   90.00
_cell.angle_beta   90.00
_cell.angle_gamma   90.00
#
_symmetry.space_group_name_H-M   'P 1'
#
loop_
_entity.id
_entity.type
_entity.pdbx_description
1 polymer ?
#
loop_
_entity_poly.entity_id
_entity_poly.type
_entity_poly.pdbx_seq_one_letter_code
_entity_poly.pdbx_strand_id
1 'polypeptide(L)'
;MTTYAIADDIAWVSREELDAGGLPVAYVAPLPHGPAVVLEGSACLVWLLVAQGGTLEEIVEEAAELAGLAPSEVAADVEVLLTDLVAMGVVRTQ
;
A
#
# COMPACT_ATOMS: atom_id res chain seq x y z
N MET A 1 -8.22 -15.10 9.47
CA MET A 1 -7.07 -14.36 8.92
C MET A 1 -7.56 -12.95 8.68
N THR A 2 -6.77 -11.96 9.09
CA THR A 2 -7.13 -10.55 8.91
C THR A 2 -6.86 -10.17 7.46
N THR A 3 -7.86 -9.62 6.77
CA THR A 3 -7.69 -9.08 5.41
C THR A 3 -7.62 -7.57 5.45
N TYR A 4 -6.89 -6.99 4.51
CA TYR A 4 -6.70 -5.55 4.36
C TYR A 4 -7.42 -5.08 3.10
N ALA A 5 -8.04 -3.89 3.19
CA ALA A 5 -8.64 -3.21 2.06
C ALA A 5 -8.56 -1.69 2.27
N ILE A 6 -8.57 -0.92 1.19
CA ILE A 6 -8.70 0.54 1.25
C ILE A 6 -10.01 0.92 1.95
N ALA A 7 -9.98 1.91 2.84
CA ALA A 7 -11.18 2.41 3.52
C ALA A 7 -12.17 3.08 2.55
N ASP A 8 -13.46 3.11 2.89
CA ASP A 8 -14.54 3.46 1.94
C ASP A 8 -14.53 4.94 1.52
N ASP A 9 -14.00 5.80 2.37
CA ASP A 9 -13.95 7.24 2.22
C ASP A 9 -12.59 7.74 1.72
N ILE A 10 -11.80 6.88 1.05
CA ILE A 10 -10.49 7.24 0.53
C ILE A 10 -10.50 7.39 -0.99
N ALA A 11 -10.08 8.56 -1.48
CA ALA A 11 -9.73 8.77 -2.87
C ALA A 11 -8.23 8.61 -3.06
N TRP A 12 -7.83 8.02 -4.18
CA TRP A 12 -6.41 7.91 -4.53
C TRP A 12 -6.19 7.88 -6.03
N VAL A 13 -4.99 8.28 -6.44
CA VAL A 13 -4.49 8.15 -7.81
C VAL A 13 -3.03 7.70 -7.76
N SER A 14 -2.64 6.78 -8.64
CA SER A 14 -1.25 6.39 -8.85
C SER A 14 -0.70 6.97 -10.14
N ARG A 15 0.61 7.17 -10.20
CA ARG A 15 1.34 7.41 -11.44
C ARG A 15 2.23 6.21 -11.72
N GLU A 16 1.82 5.42 -12.71
CA GLU A 16 2.50 4.18 -13.11
C GLU A 16 3.57 4.41 -14.21
N GLU A 17 3.51 5.53 -14.94
CA GLU A 17 4.44 5.82 -16.04
C GLU A 17 5.84 6.20 -15.52
N LEU A 18 6.70 5.19 -15.45
CA LEU A 18 8.13 5.24 -15.17
C LEU A 18 8.97 5.81 -16.34
N ASP A 19 8.39 6.61 -17.24
CA ASP A 19 9.08 7.11 -18.45
C ASP A 19 10.19 8.14 -18.16
N ALA A 20 10.41 8.50 -16.88
CA ALA A 20 11.43 9.46 -16.46
C ALA A 20 12.29 9.02 -15.24
N GLY A 21 12.35 7.72 -14.91
CA GLY A 21 13.23 7.22 -13.85
C GLY A 21 12.87 7.64 -12.42
N GLY A 22 11.61 8.02 -12.18
CA GLY A 22 11.08 8.31 -10.84
C GLY A 22 10.70 7.04 -10.08
N LEU A 23 10.55 7.13 -8.75
CA LEU A 23 9.92 6.07 -7.96
C LEU A 23 8.41 6.04 -8.23
N PRO A 24 7.74 4.87 -8.11
CA PRO A 24 6.28 4.81 -8.18
C PRO A 24 5.66 5.67 -7.06
N VAL A 25 4.57 6.38 -7.38
CA VAL A 25 3.92 7.30 -6.44
C VAL A 25 2.40 7.12 -6.46
N ALA A 26 1.79 7.09 -5.26
CA ALA A 26 0.36 7.22 -5.06
C ALA A 26 0.05 8.43 -4.18
N TYR A 27 -0.97 9.20 -4.57
CA TYR A 27 -1.54 10.29 -3.78
C TYR A 27 -2.84 9.78 -3.16
N VAL A 28 -2.94 9.81 -1.84
CA VAL A 28 -4.05 9.23 -1.07
C VAL A 28 -4.67 10.32 -0.20
N ALA A 29 -5.99 10.45 -0.19
CA ALA A 29 -6.67 11.46 0.62
C ALA A 29 -8.01 10.94 1.18
N PRO A 30 -8.27 11.12 2.49
CA PRO A 30 -9.61 10.94 3.02
C PRO A 30 -10.57 12.00 2.46
N LEU A 31 -11.77 11.58 2.11
CA LEU A 31 -12.85 12.44 1.65
C LEU A 31 -13.82 12.78 2.78
N PRO A 32 -14.48 13.95 2.73
CA PRO A 32 -14.28 15.03 1.75
C PRO A 32 -13.14 16.02 2.14
N HIS A 33 -12.53 15.88 3.31
CA HIS A 33 -11.70 16.94 3.92
C HIS A 33 -10.37 16.47 4.54
N GLY A 34 -9.90 15.27 4.22
CA GLY A 34 -8.64 14.75 4.73
C GLY A 34 -7.42 15.37 4.05
N PRO A 35 -6.29 15.52 4.76
CA PRO A 35 -5.04 15.89 4.14
C PRO A 35 -4.59 14.79 3.16
N ALA A 36 -4.03 15.19 2.03
CA ALA A 36 -3.41 14.25 1.11
C ALA A 36 -2.07 13.76 1.67
N VAL A 37 -1.83 12.45 1.56
CA VAL A 37 -0.58 11.76 1.87
C VAL A 37 0.01 11.24 0.56
N VAL A 38 1.33 11.25 0.47
CA VAL A 38 2.06 10.71 -0.67
C VAL A 38 2.75 9.42 -0.25
N LEU A 39 2.51 8.35 -0.99
CA LEU A 39 3.21 7.07 -0.85
C LEU A 39 4.17 6.94 -2.02
N GLU A 40 5.46 6.76 -1.74
CA GLU A 40 6.51 6.67 -2.75
C GLU A 40 7.24 5.33 -2.67
N GLY A 41 7.77 4.85 -3.80
CA GLY A 41 8.58 3.65 -3.85
C GLY A 41 7.81 2.40 -3.41
N SER A 42 8.40 1.63 -2.49
CA SER A 42 7.79 0.41 -1.96
C SER A 42 6.44 0.66 -1.28
N ALA A 43 6.22 1.81 -0.66
CA ALA A 43 4.95 2.15 -0.05
C ALA A 43 3.82 2.27 -1.10
N CYS A 44 4.13 2.82 -2.27
CA CYS A 44 3.18 2.85 -3.39
C CYS A 44 2.87 1.44 -3.89
N LEU A 45 3.87 0.56 -3.98
CA LEU A 45 3.66 -0.83 -4.43
C LEU A 45 2.75 -1.59 -3.48
N VAL A 46 3.02 -1.55 -2.16
CA VAL A 46 2.16 -2.20 -1.16
C VAL A 46 0.75 -1.62 -1.18
N TRP A 47 0.60 -0.30 -1.35
CA TRP A 47 -0.71 0.34 -1.52
C TRP A 47 -1.53 -0.25 -2.68
N LEU A 48 -0.90 -0.47 -3.84
CA LEU A 48 -1.56 -1.05 -5.01
C LEU A 48 -1.97 -2.52 -4.78
N LEU A 49 -1.22 -3.27 -3.97
CA LEU A 49 -1.61 -4.62 -3.55
C LEU A 49 -2.82 -4.57 -2.61
N VAL A 50 -2.81 -3.68 -1.62
CA VAL A 50 -3.95 -3.48 -0.70
C VAL A 50 -5.21 -3.04 -1.45
N ALA A 51 -5.07 -2.28 -2.55
CA ALA A 51 -6.18 -1.88 -3.41
C ALA A 51 -6.91 -3.07 -4.05
N GLN A 52 -6.21 -4.19 -4.26
CA GLN A 52 -6.79 -5.45 -4.75
C GLN A 52 -7.44 -6.27 -3.61
N GLY A 53 -7.09 -5.95 -2.37
CA GLY A 53 -7.48 -6.67 -1.17
C GLY A 53 -6.63 -7.93 -0.96
N GLY A 54 -6.46 -8.34 0.29
CA GLY A 54 -5.70 -9.55 0.59
C GLY A 54 -5.37 -9.71 2.06
N THR A 55 -4.91 -10.90 2.44
CA THR A 55 -4.31 -11.19 3.74
C THR A 55 -2.88 -10.63 3.84
N LEU A 56 -2.32 -10.57 5.05
CA LEU A 56 -0.92 -10.18 5.23
C LEU A 56 0.02 -11.09 4.45
N GLU A 57 -0.22 -12.40 4.46
CA GLU A 57 0.63 -13.37 3.74
C GLU A 57 0.61 -13.13 2.23
N GLU A 58 -0.58 -12.96 1.64
CA GLU A 58 -0.72 -12.69 0.20
C GLU A 58 -0.02 -11.38 -0.20
N ILE A 59 -0.22 -10.30 0.57
CA ILE A 59 0.43 -9.00 0.30
C ILE A 59 1.95 -9.12 0.40
N VAL A 60 2.47 -9.85 1.40
CA VAL A 60 3.92 -10.07 1.57
C VAL A 60 4.50 -10.89 0.41
N GLU A 61 3.81 -11.95 -0.01
CA GLU A 61 4.24 -12.80 -1.13
C GLU A 61 4.32 -11.99 -2.44
N GLU A 62 3.26 -11.24 -2.77
CA GLU A 62 3.23 -10.42 -3.98
C GLU A 62 4.24 -9.25 -3.94
N ALA A 63 4.41 -8.60 -2.78
CA ALA A 63 5.42 -7.55 -2.62
C ALA A 63 6.85 -8.08 -2.79
N ALA A 64 7.13 -9.28 -2.27
CA ALA A 64 8.42 -9.94 -2.42
C ALA A 64 8.71 -10.30 -3.88
N GLU A 65 7.70 -10.81 -4.60
CA GLU A 65 7.81 -11.10 -6.03
C GLU A 65 8.12 -9.85 -6.84
N LEU A 66 7.42 -8.74 -6.60
CA LEU A 66 7.68 -7.45 -7.27
C LEU A 66 9.08 -6.90 -6.98
N ALA A 67 9.60 -7.14 -5.78
CA ALA A 67 10.93 -6.71 -5.37
C ALA A 67 12.06 -7.68 -5.82
N GLY A 68 11.72 -8.90 -6.25
CA GLY A 68 12.69 -9.96 -6.52
C GLY A 68 13.42 -10.45 -5.26
N LEU A 69 12.76 -10.39 -4.10
CA LEU A 69 13.30 -10.78 -2.79
C LEU A 69 12.55 -11.98 -2.21
N ALA A 70 13.05 -12.55 -1.11
CA ALA A 70 12.30 -13.57 -0.37
C ALA A 70 11.21 -12.90 0.52
N PRO A 71 10.04 -13.55 0.73
CA PRO A 71 8.99 -13.04 1.62
C PRO A 71 9.49 -12.65 3.02
N SER A 72 10.41 -13.44 3.59
CA SER A 72 11.01 -13.17 4.90
C SER A 72 11.83 -11.89 4.96
N GLU A 73 12.33 -11.39 3.83
CA GLU A 73 13.12 -10.16 3.77
C GLU A 73 12.25 -8.90 3.78
N VAL A 74 10.98 -8.99 3.37
CA VAL A 74 10.06 -7.84 3.28
C VAL A 74 8.93 -7.88 4.31
N ALA A 75 8.66 -9.04 4.92
CA ALA A 75 7.51 -9.25 5.79
C ALA A 75 7.37 -8.20 6.90
N ALA A 76 8.47 -7.91 7.61
CA ALA A 76 8.46 -6.95 8.72
C ALA A 76 8.17 -5.52 8.24
N ASP A 77 8.76 -5.11 7.12
CA ASP A 77 8.54 -3.77 6.55
C ASP A 77 7.11 -3.60 6.04
N VAL A 78 6.56 -4.63 5.39
CA VAL A 78 5.16 -4.66 4.93
C VAL A 78 4.19 -4.60 6.11
N GLU A 79 4.44 -5.37 7.18
CA GLU A 79 3.59 -5.38 8.38
C GLU A 79 3.59 -4.01 9.09
N VAL A 80 4.76 -3.37 9.21
CA VAL A 80 4.89 -2.02 9.78
C VAL A 80 4.10 -1.02 8.93
N LEU A 81 4.26 -1.06 7.61
CA LEU A 81 3.55 -0.16 6.71
C LEU A 81 2.03 -0.36 6.79
N LEU A 82 1.55 -1.60 6.80
CA LEU A 82 0.10 -1.88 6.95
C LEU A 82 -0.44 -1.38 8.29
N THR A 83 0.33 -1.54 9.36
CA THR A 83 0.00 -1.00 10.69
C THR A 83 -0.14 0.53 10.63
N ASP A 84 0.80 1.22 9.99
CA ASP A 84 0.76 2.68 9.82
C ASP A 84 -0.43 3.11 8.96
N LEU A 85 -0.72 2.41 7.85
CA LEU A 85 -1.85 2.70 6.97
C LEU A 85 -3.21 2.52 7.68
N VAL A 86 -3.32 1.51 8.54
CA VAL A 86 -4.50 1.29 9.39
C VAL A 86 -4.61 2.38 10.46
N ALA A 87 -3.51 2.74 11.11
CA ALA A 87 -3.49 3.81 12.11
C ALA A 87 -3.84 5.18 11.52
N MET A 88 -3.47 5.43 10.26
CA MET A 88 -3.86 6.62 9.50
C MET A 88 -5.33 6.58 9.03
N GLY A 89 -6.02 5.45 9.15
CA GLY A 89 -7.41 5.28 8.72
C GLY A 89 -7.61 5.19 7.21
N VAL A 90 -6.53 5.01 6.44
CA VAL A 90 -6.61 4.89 4.97
C VAL A 90 -6.79 3.45 4.50
N VAL A 91 -6.47 2.49 5.38
CA VAL A 91 -6.71 1.05 5.20
C VAL A 91 -7.54 0.56 6.38
N ARG A 92 -8.43 -0.41 6.12
CA ARG A 92 -9.20 -1.12 7.14
C ARG A 92 -8.81 -2.60 7.18
N THR A 93 -8.95 -3.18 8.36
CA THR A 93 -8.91 -4.63 8.57
C THR A 93 -10.32 -5.20 8.53
N GLN A 94 -10.52 -6.35 7.87
CA GLN A 94 -11.78 -7.09 7.85
C GLN A 94 -11.65 -8.47 8.52
#